data_AF-A0A2S0N6L7-F1
#
_entry.id   AF-A0A2S0N6L7-F1
#
_cell.length_a   1.000
_cell.length_b   1.000
_cell.length_c   1.000
_cell.angle_alpha   90.00
_cell.angle_beta   90.00
_cell.angle_gamma   90.00
#
_symmetry.space_group_name_H-M   'P 1'
#
loop_
_entity.id
_entity.type
_entity.pdbx_description
1 polymer ?
#
loop_
_entity_poly.entity_id
_entity_poly.type
_entity_poly.pdbx_seq_one_letter_code
_entity_poly.pdbx_strand_id
1 'polypeptide(L)' 'MAQSLTAIRSAAVEDPEVEAVLAEFDGDPRRAIRALLDDIAALAEDEPAETVLTLTAAILPEAQRPG' A
#
# COMPACT_ATOMS: atom_id res chain seq x y z
N MET A 1 16.58 17.37 12.54
CA MET A 1 15.74 16.29 11.96
C MET A 1 15.89 16.18 10.43
N ALA A 2 17.09 16.33 9.87
CA ALA A 2 17.33 16.25 8.41
C ALA A 2 18.10 14.98 7.99
N GLN A 3 18.54 14.16 8.96
CA GLN A 3 19.43 13.03 8.68
C GLN A 3 18.69 11.75 8.24
N SER A 4 17.40 11.57 8.60
CA SER A 4 16.64 10.36 8.23
C SER A 4 16.28 10.26 6.75
N LEU A 5 16.02 11.39 6.06
CA LEU A 5 15.67 11.37 4.64
C LEU A 5 16.88 11.06 3.73
N THR A 6 18.09 11.39 4.18
CA THR A 6 19.33 11.13 3.44
C THR A 6 19.71 9.64 3.50
N ALA A 7 19.46 8.96 4.61
CA ALA A 7 19.75 7.54 4.77
C ALA A 7 18.91 6.66 3.83
N ILE A 8 17.62 6.97 3.63
CA ILE A 8 16.74 6.26 2.69
C ILE A 8 17.23 6.45 1.24
N ARG A 9 17.74 7.65 0.91
CA ARG A 9 18.28 7.96 -0.42
C ARG A 9 19.57 7.20 -0.74
N SER A 10 20.37 6.87 0.28
CA SER A 10 21.69 6.27 0.10
C SER A 10 21.69 4.74 0.09
N ALA A 11 20.64 4.10 0.61
CA ALA A 11 20.55 2.64 0.69
C ALA A 11 19.71 2.00 -0.43
N ALA A 12 19.01 2.79 -1.24
CA ALA A 12 18.00 2.30 -2.19
C ALA A 12 18.44 2.30 -3.67
N VAL A 13 19.71 2.56 -3.98
CA VAL A 13 20.16 2.85 -5.37
C VAL A 13 21.06 1.76 -5.97
N GLU A 14 21.39 0.69 -5.24
CA GLU A 14 22.24 -0.42 -5.75
C GLU A 14 21.58 -1.79 -5.62
N ASP A 15 20.25 -1.83 -5.65
CA ASP A 15 19.52 -3.10 -5.69
C ASP A 15 19.21 -3.44 -7.16
N PRO A 16 19.73 -4.57 -7.71
CA PRO A 16 19.50 -4.93 -9.11
C PRO A 16 18.03 -5.16 -9.43
N GLU A 17 17.20 -5.53 -8.46
CA GLU A 17 15.76 -5.67 -8.64
C GLU A 17 15.10 -4.29 -8.78
N VAL A 18 15.53 -3.32 -7.96
CA VAL A 18 15.06 -1.92 -8.07
C VAL A 18 15.51 -1.30 -9.39
N GLU A 19 16.74 -1.56 -9.84
CA GLU A 19 17.22 -1.10 -11.14
C GLU A 19 16.42 -1.66 -12.31
N ALA A 20 16.06 -2.95 -12.26
CA ALA A 20 15.21 -3.58 -13.27
C ALA A 20 13.84 -2.91 -13.33
N VAL A 21 13.20 -2.68 -12.19
CA VAL A 21 11.92 -1.98 -12.11
C VAL A 21 12.07 -0.56 -12.65
N LEU A 22 13.10 0.20 -12.26
CA LEU A 22 13.29 1.56 -12.76
C LEU A 22 13.54 1.59 -14.28
N ALA A 23 14.23 0.61 -14.84
CA ALA A 23 14.45 0.50 -16.28
C ALA A 23 13.13 0.36 -17.06
N GLU A 24 12.12 -0.33 -16.51
CA GLU A 24 10.78 -0.43 -17.10
C GLU A 24 10.04 0.92 -17.14
N PHE A 25 10.40 1.86 -16.26
CA PHE A 25 9.77 3.18 -16.14
C PHE A 25 10.68 4.33 -16.61
N ASP A 26 11.56 4.10 -17.59
CA ASP A 26 12.49 5.10 -18.15
C ASP A 26 13.45 5.70 -17.10
N GLY A 27 13.72 4.97 -16.02
CA GLY A 27 14.51 5.42 -14.88
C GLY A 27 13.80 6.42 -13.97
N ASP A 28 12.48 6.65 -14.14
CA ASP A 28 11.71 7.59 -13.31
C ASP A 28 11.06 6.88 -12.10
N PRO A 29 11.63 7.02 -10.88
CA PRO A 29 11.07 6.42 -9.68
C PRO A 29 9.68 6.96 -9.34
N ARG A 30 9.37 8.22 -9.69
CA ARG A 30 8.06 8.79 -9.41
C ARG A 30 6.98 8.14 -10.27
N ARG A 31 7.33 7.77 -11.50
CA ARG A 31 6.43 7.08 -12.42
C ARG A 31 6.15 5.65 -11.94
N ALA A 32 7.20 4.92 -11.56
CA ALA A 32 7.06 3.58 -10.98
C ALA A 32 6.18 3.58 -9.72
N ILE A 33 6.44 4.51 -8.79
CA ILE A 33 5.64 4.63 -7.55
C ILE A 33 4.17 4.96 -7.86
N ARG A 34 3.90 5.84 -8.83
CA ARG A 34 2.52 6.18 -9.21
C ARG A 34 1.79 4.99 -9.80
N ALA A 35 2.42 4.25 -10.72
CA ALA A 35 1.84 3.04 -11.30
C ALA A 35 1.46 2.03 -10.20
N LEU A 36 2.34 1.80 -9.23
CA LEU A 36 2.06 0.92 -8.09
C LEU A 36 0.86 1.42 -7.25
N LEU A 37 0.78 2.72 -6.99
CA LEU A 37 -0.34 3.28 -6.23
C LEU A 37 -1.67 3.17 -6.98
N ASP A 38 -1.66 3.33 -8.30
CA ASP A 38 -2.82 3.16 -9.16
C ASP A 38 -3.30 1.69 -9.14
N ASP A 39 -2.37 0.73 -9.22
CA ASP A 39 -2.68 -0.71 -9.11
C ASP A 39 -3.28 -1.08 -7.75
N ILE A 40 -2.73 -0.53 -6.66
CA ILE A 40 -3.27 -0.72 -5.30
C ILE A 40 -4.68 -0.13 -5.18
N ALA A 41 -4.92 1.04 -5.76
CA ALA A 41 -6.24 1.65 -5.75
C ALA A 41 -7.26 0.80 -6.51
N ALA A 42 -6.89 0.27 -7.68
CA ALA A 42 -7.73 -0.65 -8.45
C ALA A 42 -8.06 -1.92 -7.64
N LEU A 43 -7.08 -2.52 -6.96
CA LEU A 43 -7.30 -3.69 -6.10
C LEU A 43 -8.22 -3.40 -4.90
N ALA A 44 -8.16 -2.18 -4.35
CA ALA A 44 -9.03 -1.77 -3.25
C ALA A 44 -10.49 -1.55 -3.69
N GLU A 45 -10.70 -1.14 -4.95
CA GLU A 45 -12.03 -1.01 -5.56
C GLU A 45 -12.63 -2.38 -5.91
N ASP A 46 -11.79 -3.39 -6.19
CA ASP A 46 -12.16 -4.76 -6.56
C ASP A 46 -12.45 -5.69 -5.35
N GLU A 47 -12.60 -5.15 -4.14
CA GLU A 47 -13.03 -5.93 -2.97
C GLU A 47 -14.28 -6.76 -3.32
N PRO A 48 -14.24 -8.11 -3.20
CA PRO A 48 -15.45 -8.90 -3.34
C PRO A 48 -16.42 -8.41 -2.26
N ALA A 49 -17.66 -8.12 -2.66
CA ALA A 49 -18.73 -7.57 -1.81
C ALA A 49 -19.05 -8.36 -0.50
N GLU A 50 -18.28 -9.40 -0.19
CA GLU A 50 -18.49 -10.36 0.89
C GLU A 50 -17.65 -10.07 2.15
N THR A 51 -16.55 -9.31 2.07
CA THR A 51 -15.64 -9.11 3.23
C THR A 51 -16.17 -8.08 4.25
N VAL A 52 -16.98 -7.12 3.82
CA VAL A 52 -17.46 -6.00 4.69
C VAL A 52 -18.50 -6.45 5.72
N LEU A 53 -19.21 -7.57 5.48
CA LEU A 53 -20.21 -8.11 6.42
C LEU A 53 -19.58 -8.80 7.65
N THR A 54 -18.34 -9.28 7.55
CA THR A 54 -17.71 -10.04 8.65
C THR A 54 -17.07 -9.11 9.69
N LEU A 55 -16.54 -7.96 9.28
CA LEU A 55 -15.96 -6.98 10.21
C LEU A 55 -17.01 -6.17 10.99
N THR A 56 -18.22 -5.99 10.44
CA THR A 56 -19.31 -5.30 11.16
C THR A 56 -19.95 -6.18 12.23
N ALA A 57 -20.05 -7.50 12.00
CA ALA A 57 -20.58 -8.44 12.99
C ALA A 57 -19.65 -8.63 14.21
N ALA A 58 -18.34 -8.43 14.06
CA ALA A 58 -17.37 -8.59 15.13
C ALA A 58 -17.27 -7.39 16.11
N ILE A 59 -17.79 -6.21 15.74
CA ILE A 59 -17.60 -4.95 16.50
C ILE A 59 -18.72 -4.69 17.52
N LEU A 60 -19.84 -5.42 17.48
CA LEU A 60 -20.92 -5.29 18.46
C LEU A 60 -21.17 -6.57 19.29
N PRO A 61 -20.30 -6.92 20.24
CA PRO A 61 -20.71 -7.76 21.35
C PRO A 61 -21.42 -6.87 22.42
N GLU A 62 -22.61 -7.30 22.86
CA GLU A 62 -23.24 -6.91 24.14
C GLU A 62 -24.03 -5.59 24.29
N ALA A 63 -24.70 -5.06 23.26
CA ALA A 63 -25.75 -4.05 23.50
C ALA A 63 -27.18 -4.61 23.61
N GLN A 64 -27.34 -5.91 23.87
CA GLN A 64 -28.66 -6.54 24.02
C GLN A 64 -28.73 -7.43 25.27
N ARG A 65 -28.84 -6.80 26.43
CA ARG A 65 -29.65 -7.35 27.54
C ARG A 65 -30.61 -6.26 28.02
N PRO A 66 -31.89 -6.27 27.58
CA PRO A 66 -32.95 -5.59 28.29
C PRO A 66 -33.36 -6.43 29.51
N GLY A 67 -33.49 -5.76 30.66
CA GLY A 67 -34.39 -6.09 31.79
C GLY A 67 -34.48 -7.53 32.26
#